data_AF-B5VSW3-F1
#
_entry.id   AF-B5VSW3-F1
#
_cell.length_a   1.000
_cell.length_b   1.000
_cell.length_c   1.000
_cell.angle_alpha   90.00
_cell.angle_beta   90.00
_cell.angle_gamma   90.00
#
_symmetry.space_group_name_H-M   'P 1'
#
loop_
_entity.id
_entity.type
_entity.pdbx_description
1 polymer ?
#
loop_
_entity_poly.entity_id
_entity_poly.type
_entity_poly.pdbx_seq_one_letter_code
_entity_poly.pdbx_strand_id
1 'polypeptide(L)'
;EGGEELYGDFEDLEDGNPSEQAEDNSDKESEDEDENEDTNGDDDNSFTNFDAEEKKDLTMEQEREMNAAKKEKLRAQFEIEEGENFKEDDENNEYDTWYELQKAKISKQLEINNIEYQEMTPEQRQRIEGFKAGSYVRIVFEKVPMEFVKNFNPKFPIVMGGLLPTEIKFGIVKARLRRHRWHKKILKTNDPLVLSLGWRRFQTLPIYTTTDSRTRTRMLKYTPEHTYCNAAFYGPLCSPNTPFCGVQIVANSDTGNGFRIAATGIVEEIDVNIEIVKKLKLVGFPYKIFKNTAFIKDMFSSAMEVARFEGAQIKTVSGIRGEIKRALSKPEGHYRAAFEDKILMSDIVILRSWYPVRVKKFYNPVTSLLLKEKTEWKGLRLTGQIRAAMNLETPSNPDSAYHKIERVERHFNGLKVPKAVQKELPFKSQIHQMKPQKKKTYMAKRAVVLGGDEKKARSFIQKVLTISKAKDSKRKEQKASQRKERLKKLAKMEEEKSQRDKEKKKEYFAQNGKRTTMGGDDESRPRKMRR
;
A
#
# COMPACT_ATOMS: atom_id res chain seq x y z
N GLU A 1 -7.59 63.08 -15.49
CA GLU A 1 -6.85 62.48 -16.63
C GLU A 1 -6.38 61.09 -16.22
N GLY A 2 -6.73 59.99 -16.89
CA GLY A 2 -7.66 59.82 -18.01
C GLY A 2 -7.27 58.63 -18.90
N GLY A 3 -8.19 57.67 -19.08
CA GLY A 3 -8.16 56.57 -20.06
C GLY A 3 -7.42 55.32 -19.55
N GLU A 4 -8.01 54.14 -19.37
CA GLU A 4 -8.86 53.31 -20.26
C GLU A 4 -8.22 53.00 -21.62
N GLU A 5 -7.89 51.72 -21.83
CA GLU A 5 -8.47 50.94 -22.92
C GLU A 5 -8.45 49.42 -22.59
N LEU A 6 -9.42 48.69 -23.12
CA LEU A 6 -9.72 47.29 -22.79
C LEU A 6 -10.35 46.59 -24.00
N TYR A 7 -9.54 45.92 -24.82
CA TYR A 7 -9.94 44.85 -25.74
C TYR A 7 -8.73 43.89 -25.89
N GLY A 8 -8.86 42.57 -25.95
CA GLY A 8 -10.07 41.74 -25.80
C GLY A 8 -10.57 41.20 -27.13
N ASP A 9 -9.95 40.11 -27.59
CA ASP A 9 -10.56 39.20 -28.56
C ASP A 9 -10.17 37.74 -28.28
N PHE A 10 -11.10 36.83 -28.52
CA PHE A 10 -11.03 35.38 -28.34
C PHE A 10 -12.26 34.81 -29.06
N GLU A 11 -12.14 34.44 -30.33
CA GLU A 11 -13.22 33.79 -31.08
C GLU A 11 -13.29 32.30 -30.74
N ASP A 12 -14.51 31.83 -30.45
CA ASP A 12 -14.84 30.41 -30.24
C ASP A 12 -14.99 29.68 -31.59
N LEU A 13 -14.87 28.35 -31.57
CA LEU A 13 -14.98 27.49 -32.75
C LEU A 13 -15.83 26.24 -32.48
N GLU A 14 -17.14 26.45 -32.42
CA GLU A 14 -18.21 25.47 -32.67
C GLU A 14 -18.55 25.51 -34.19
N ASP A 15 -18.96 24.45 -34.89
CA ASP A 15 -19.10 23.02 -34.59
C ASP A 15 -19.22 22.24 -35.94
N GLY A 16 -19.17 20.91 -35.94
CA GLY A 16 -19.78 20.08 -37.00
C GLY A 16 -18.93 19.58 -38.19
N ASN A 17 -18.76 18.24 -38.23
CA ASN A 17 -18.37 17.34 -39.35
C ASN A 17 -19.00 17.67 -40.74
N PRO A 18 -18.39 17.24 -41.89
CA PRO A 18 -18.11 15.82 -42.14
C PRO A 18 -16.85 15.44 -42.96
N SER A 19 -16.69 14.11 -43.09
CA SER A 19 -15.71 13.30 -43.85
C SER A 19 -15.21 13.81 -45.21
N GLU A 20 -13.90 13.69 -45.46
CA GLU A 20 -13.27 12.74 -46.43
C GLU A 20 -11.75 12.97 -46.59
N GLN A 21 -11.06 12.00 -47.21
CA GLN A 21 -9.72 12.11 -47.86
C GLN A 21 -8.50 12.38 -46.93
N ALA A 22 -7.44 11.55 -47.02
CA ALA A 22 -6.26 11.65 -47.91
C ALA A 22 -5.28 12.76 -47.46
N GLU A 23 -4.03 12.42 -47.11
CA GLU A 23 -2.83 12.59 -47.96
C GLU A 23 -2.43 14.07 -48.19
N ASP A 24 -1.17 14.49 -48.00
CA ASP A 24 0.06 13.85 -47.51
C ASP A 24 1.12 14.97 -47.24
N ASN A 25 2.34 14.60 -46.82
CA ASN A 25 3.59 15.38 -46.93
C ASN A 25 3.78 16.63 -46.03
N SER A 26 5.02 17.03 -45.66
CA SER A 26 6.32 16.35 -45.78
C SER A 26 7.37 16.95 -44.81
N ASP A 27 8.31 16.11 -44.36
CA ASP A 27 9.78 16.35 -44.24
C ASP A 27 10.43 15.29 -43.31
N LYS A 28 11.54 14.62 -43.67
CA LYS A 28 12.28 14.56 -44.94
C LYS A 28 13.18 13.31 -45.00
N GLU A 29 13.19 12.64 -46.17
CA GLU A 29 14.31 11.96 -46.85
C GLU A 29 15.48 11.34 -46.03
N SER A 30 15.65 10.01 -46.09
CA SER A 30 16.91 9.37 -46.55
C SER A 30 16.66 7.91 -47.01
N GLU A 31 17.15 7.59 -48.20
CA GLU A 31 16.85 6.43 -49.06
C GLU A 31 17.57 5.10 -48.72
N ASP A 32 17.22 4.06 -49.51
CA ASP A 32 17.96 2.85 -49.91
C ASP A 32 18.13 1.61 -48.99
N GLU A 33 17.20 0.66 -49.20
CA GLU A 33 17.38 -0.67 -49.85
C GLU A 33 18.45 -1.71 -49.40
N ASP A 34 17.90 -2.93 -49.20
CA ASP A 34 18.32 -4.24 -49.77
C ASP A 34 19.24 -5.30 -49.09
N GLU A 35 18.62 -6.50 -49.03
CA GLU A 35 19.08 -7.87 -49.34
C GLU A 35 20.10 -8.68 -48.49
N ASN A 36 19.66 -9.92 -48.15
CA ASN A 36 20.40 -11.20 -48.12
C ASN A 36 21.58 -11.35 -47.10
N GLU A 37 22.09 -12.51 -46.67
CA GLU A 37 21.90 -13.99 -46.79
C GLU A 37 22.49 -14.59 -45.47
N ASP A 38 22.37 -15.85 -44.97
CA ASP A 38 21.64 -17.09 -45.29
C ASP A 38 21.63 -18.02 -44.01
N THR A 39 21.04 -19.22 -44.11
CA THR A 39 21.36 -20.51 -43.44
C THR A 39 21.10 -20.74 -41.93
N ASN A 40 20.09 -21.59 -41.65
CA ASN A 40 20.06 -22.87 -40.90
C ASN A 40 21.19 -23.17 -39.88
N GLY A 41 20.99 -23.89 -38.77
CA GLY A 41 19.95 -24.79 -38.23
C GLY A 41 20.55 -25.43 -36.94
N ASP A 42 20.06 -26.48 -36.29
CA ASP A 42 18.85 -27.31 -36.38
C ASP A 42 18.71 -28.01 -35.00
N ASP A 43 17.49 -28.28 -34.53
CA ASP A 43 17.14 -29.53 -33.81
C ASP A 43 15.62 -29.54 -33.49
N ASP A 44 14.95 -30.64 -33.84
CA ASP A 44 13.49 -30.75 -33.93
C ASP A 44 12.99 -32.08 -33.31
N ASN A 45 11.66 -32.26 -33.25
CA ASN A 45 10.91 -33.47 -32.86
C ASN A 45 10.86 -33.76 -31.35
N SER A 46 9.75 -34.23 -30.77
CA SER A 46 8.38 -34.52 -31.27
C SER A 46 7.40 -34.43 -30.07
N PHE A 47 6.07 -34.60 -30.13
CA PHE A 47 5.18 -35.36 -31.02
C PHE A 47 3.77 -34.73 -30.89
N THR A 48 3.24 -34.02 -31.91
CA THR A 48 2.26 -34.51 -32.94
C THR A 48 0.98 -35.16 -32.37
N ASN A 49 -0.20 -35.06 -32.98
CA ASN A 49 -0.61 -34.41 -34.24
C ASN A 49 -2.13 -34.06 -34.18
N PHE A 50 -2.59 -33.10 -34.98
CA PHE A 50 -3.51 -33.39 -36.11
C PHE A 50 -3.67 -32.17 -37.05
N ASP A 51 -3.71 -32.47 -38.35
CA ASP A 51 -4.03 -31.67 -39.55
C ASP A 51 -3.58 -30.20 -39.65
N ALA A 52 -2.67 -29.98 -40.61
CA ALA A 52 -2.40 -28.68 -41.20
C ALA A 52 -3.28 -28.49 -42.45
N GLU A 53 -4.14 -27.47 -42.45
CA GLU A 53 -4.73 -26.93 -43.68
C GLU A 53 -3.77 -25.92 -44.33
N GLU A 54 -3.77 -25.88 -45.66
CA GLU A 54 -2.87 -25.06 -46.46
C GLU A 54 -3.05 -23.56 -46.18
N LYS A 55 -1.96 -22.86 -45.82
CA LYS A 55 -1.92 -21.41 -45.97
C LYS A 55 -1.92 -21.07 -47.46
N LYS A 56 -3.09 -20.70 -47.97
CA LYS A 56 -3.25 -20.01 -49.25
C LYS A 56 -3.14 -18.51 -48.99
N ASP A 57 -2.44 -17.80 -49.86
CA ASP A 57 -2.32 -16.34 -49.80
C ASP A 57 -3.65 -15.69 -50.20
N LEU A 58 -4.53 -15.57 -49.20
CA LEU A 58 -5.82 -14.92 -49.28
C LEU A 58 -5.65 -13.41 -49.05
N THR A 59 -6.45 -12.59 -49.71
CA THR A 59 -6.35 -11.13 -49.54
C THR A 59 -6.76 -10.69 -48.13
N MET A 60 -6.32 -9.51 -47.69
CA MET A 60 -6.69 -8.92 -46.39
C MET A 60 -8.21 -8.81 -46.17
N GLU A 61 -9.01 -8.78 -47.24
CA GLU A 61 -10.47 -8.80 -47.21
C GLU A 61 -10.99 -10.22 -46.94
N GLN A 62 -10.47 -11.23 -47.65
CA GLN A 62 -10.81 -12.64 -47.44
C GLN A 62 -10.37 -13.13 -46.04
N GLU A 63 -9.24 -12.64 -45.52
CA GLU A 63 -8.84 -12.96 -44.14
C GLU A 63 -9.74 -12.24 -43.10
N ARG A 64 -10.23 -11.03 -43.41
CA ARG A 64 -11.26 -10.35 -42.59
C ARG A 64 -12.60 -11.08 -42.65
N GLU A 65 -13.03 -11.55 -43.80
CA GLU A 65 -14.25 -12.36 -43.97
C GLU A 65 -14.14 -13.70 -43.25
N MET A 66 -13.01 -14.41 -43.36
CA MET A 66 -12.77 -15.66 -42.63
C MET A 66 -12.70 -15.44 -41.11
N ASN A 67 -12.17 -14.32 -40.64
CA ASN A 67 -12.20 -13.96 -39.21
C ASN A 67 -13.58 -13.47 -38.77
N ALA A 68 -14.35 -12.79 -39.61
CA ALA A 68 -15.74 -12.42 -39.37
C ALA A 68 -16.63 -13.67 -39.27
N ALA A 69 -16.54 -14.58 -40.24
CA ALA A 69 -17.25 -15.86 -40.26
C ALA A 69 -16.82 -16.80 -39.11
N LYS A 70 -15.54 -16.78 -38.69
CA LYS A 70 -15.11 -17.48 -37.45
C LYS A 70 -15.73 -16.84 -36.21
N LYS A 71 -15.73 -15.50 -36.11
CA LYS A 71 -16.33 -14.75 -34.99
C LYS A 71 -17.86 -14.91 -34.94
N GLU A 72 -18.51 -14.98 -36.10
CA GLU A 72 -19.96 -15.18 -36.25
C GLU A 72 -20.34 -16.63 -35.97
N LYS A 73 -19.58 -17.63 -36.43
CA LYS A 73 -19.73 -19.02 -35.98
C LYS A 73 -19.53 -19.15 -34.48
N LEU A 74 -18.53 -18.46 -33.90
CA LEU A 74 -18.35 -18.44 -32.44
C LEU A 74 -19.55 -17.80 -31.74
N ARG A 75 -20.09 -16.70 -32.28
CA ARG A 75 -21.25 -15.99 -31.73
C ARG A 75 -22.52 -16.84 -31.80
N ALA A 76 -22.79 -17.47 -32.95
CA ALA A 76 -23.89 -18.40 -33.14
C ALA A 76 -23.73 -19.64 -32.23
N GLN A 77 -22.51 -20.14 -32.04
CA GLN A 77 -22.24 -21.25 -31.12
C GLN A 77 -22.47 -20.83 -29.66
N PHE A 78 -22.12 -19.61 -29.26
CA PHE A 78 -22.51 -19.02 -27.98
C PHE A 78 -24.03 -18.80 -27.84
N GLU A 79 -24.74 -18.41 -28.91
CA GLU A 79 -26.20 -18.25 -28.90
C GLU A 79 -26.93 -19.61 -28.81
N ILE A 80 -26.35 -20.67 -29.38
CA ILE A 80 -26.81 -22.06 -29.24
C ILE A 80 -26.50 -22.59 -27.82
N GLU A 81 -25.35 -22.23 -27.22
CA GLU A 81 -24.94 -22.69 -25.89
C GLU A 81 -25.62 -21.93 -24.72
N GLU A 82 -25.92 -20.63 -24.86
CA GLU A 82 -26.75 -19.89 -23.88
C GLU A 82 -28.27 -20.15 -24.04
N GLY A 83 -28.70 -20.59 -25.23
CA GLY A 83 -30.09 -20.89 -25.57
C GLY A 83 -30.94 -19.64 -25.88
N GLU A 84 -31.86 -19.79 -26.83
CA GLU A 84 -32.61 -18.67 -27.45
C GLU A 84 -33.46 -17.82 -26.48
N ASN A 85 -33.73 -18.29 -25.26
CA ASN A 85 -34.72 -17.73 -24.33
C ASN A 85 -34.13 -16.93 -23.15
N PHE A 86 -33.00 -16.23 -23.32
CA PHE A 86 -32.39 -15.36 -22.29
C PHE A 86 -31.51 -14.20 -22.81
N LYS A 87 -31.93 -13.53 -23.89
CA LYS A 87 -31.31 -12.23 -24.27
C LYS A 87 -31.84 -11.12 -23.37
N GLU A 88 -30.97 -10.19 -22.98
CA GLU A 88 -31.32 -9.08 -22.08
C GLU A 88 -32.23 -8.05 -22.78
N ASP A 89 -32.12 -7.94 -24.11
CA ASP A 89 -32.90 -7.06 -25.00
C ASP A 89 -34.02 -7.81 -25.78
N ASP A 90 -34.56 -8.93 -25.28
CA ASP A 90 -35.68 -9.62 -25.94
C ASP A 90 -37.04 -8.99 -25.54
N GLU A 91 -37.84 -8.61 -26.53
CA GLU A 91 -39.16 -8.00 -26.35
C GLU A 91 -40.20 -8.96 -25.72
N ASN A 92 -39.90 -10.27 -25.68
CA ASN A 92 -40.71 -11.30 -24.99
C ASN A 92 -40.06 -11.85 -23.71
N ASN A 93 -39.05 -11.17 -23.14
CA ASN A 93 -38.36 -11.67 -21.94
C ASN A 93 -39.29 -11.68 -20.71
N GLU A 94 -39.75 -12.86 -20.30
CA GLU A 94 -40.74 -13.10 -19.23
C GLU A 94 -40.27 -12.73 -17.80
N TYR A 95 -39.12 -12.05 -17.67
CA TYR A 95 -38.45 -11.74 -16.40
C TYR A 95 -38.08 -10.25 -16.31
N ASP A 96 -38.95 -9.44 -15.70
CA ASP A 96 -38.76 -7.99 -15.48
C ASP A 96 -37.42 -7.62 -14.80
N THR A 97 -36.80 -8.54 -14.07
CA THR A 97 -35.56 -8.30 -13.32
C THR A 97 -34.40 -9.19 -13.79
N TRP A 98 -33.23 -8.60 -14.01
CA TRP A 98 -31.95 -9.31 -14.23
C TRP A 98 -31.67 -10.43 -13.21
N TYR A 99 -32.03 -10.22 -11.94
CA TYR A 99 -31.91 -11.24 -10.88
C TYR A 99 -32.78 -12.48 -11.13
N GLU A 100 -33.96 -12.29 -11.72
CA GLU A 100 -34.93 -13.35 -11.99
C GLU A 100 -34.54 -14.09 -13.27
N LEU A 101 -34.08 -13.38 -14.31
CA LEU A 101 -33.43 -13.96 -15.47
C LEU A 101 -32.21 -14.82 -15.08
N GLN A 102 -31.32 -14.32 -14.21
CA GLN A 102 -30.14 -15.07 -13.78
C GLN A 102 -30.50 -16.27 -12.89
N LYS A 103 -31.54 -16.16 -12.06
CA LYS A 103 -32.11 -17.30 -11.32
C LYS A 103 -32.71 -18.33 -12.27
N ALA A 104 -33.42 -17.89 -13.31
CA ALA A 104 -34.01 -18.77 -14.33
C ALA A 104 -32.93 -19.46 -15.18
N LYS A 105 -31.82 -18.78 -15.56
CA LYS A 105 -30.65 -19.42 -16.18
C LYS A 105 -30.14 -20.60 -15.34
N ILE A 106 -30.00 -20.39 -14.03
CA ILE A 106 -29.58 -21.45 -13.10
C ILE A 106 -30.62 -22.58 -13.00
N SER A 107 -31.92 -22.27 -12.97
CA SER A 107 -32.98 -23.29 -12.99
C SER A 107 -32.98 -24.12 -14.28
N LYS A 108 -32.96 -23.50 -15.47
CA LYS A 108 -32.95 -24.22 -16.75
C LYS A 108 -31.72 -25.12 -16.87
N GLN A 109 -30.53 -24.68 -16.42
CA GLN A 109 -29.35 -25.56 -16.38
C GLN A 109 -29.54 -26.76 -15.44
N LEU A 110 -30.15 -26.57 -14.26
CA LEU A 110 -30.46 -27.68 -13.35
C LEU A 110 -31.51 -28.62 -13.93
N GLU A 111 -32.47 -28.12 -14.71
CA GLU A 111 -33.48 -28.91 -15.40
C GLU A 111 -32.87 -29.74 -16.54
N ILE A 112 -32.05 -29.13 -17.42
CA ILE A 112 -31.28 -29.79 -18.48
C ILE A 112 -30.46 -30.96 -17.88
N ASN A 113 -29.64 -30.67 -16.87
CA ASN A 113 -28.84 -31.70 -16.19
C ASN A 113 -29.72 -32.85 -15.63
N ASN A 114 -30.90 -32.54 -15.07
CA ASN A 114 -31.80 -33.57 -14.56
C ASN A 114 -32.48 -34.39 -15.67
N ILE A 115 -32.73 -33.82 -16.85
CA ILE A 115 -33.27 -34.51 -18.03
C ILE A 115 -32.23 -35.47 -18.60
N GLU A 116 -31.00 -34.99 -18.87
CA GLU A 116 -29.89 -35.82 -19.35
C GLU A 116 -29.63 -37.01 -18.41
N TYR A 117 -29.58 -36.78 -17.09
CA TYR A 117 -29.40 -37.87 -16.12
C TYR A 117 -30.62 -38.81 -16.00
N GLN A 118 -31.80 -38.48 -16.53
CA GLN A 118 -32.95 -39.39 -16.59
C GLN A 118 -32.92 -40.31 -17.81
N GLU A 119 -32.33 -39.86 -18.93
CA GLU A 119 -32.16 -40.69 -20.14
C GLU A 119 -31.01 -41.69 -20.01
N MET A 120 -29.98 -41.38 -19.22
CA MET A 120 -28.86 -42.28 -18.94
C MET A 120 -29.25 -43.51 -18.11
N THR A 121 -28.65 -44.66 -18.43
CA THR A 121 -28.83 -45.89 -17.62
C THR A 121 -28.30 -45.69 -16.18
N PRO A 122 -28.83 -46.40 -15.17
CA PRO A 122 -28.42 -46.22 -13.77
C PRO A 122 -26.92 -46.45 -13.53
N GLU A 123 -26.27 -47.34 -14.28
CA GLU A 123 -24.82 -47.57 -14.17
C GLU A 123 -23.98 -46.42 -14.74
N GLN A 124 -24.40 -45.85 -15.88
CA GLN A 124 -23.77 -44.65 -16.45
C GLN A 124 -23.97 -43.45 -15.51
N ARG A 125 -25.21 -43.26 -15.04
CA ARG A 125 -25.58 -42.22 -14.08
C ARG A 125 -24.74 -42.30 -12.80
N GLN A 126 -24.60 -43.49 -12.20
CA GLN A 126 -23.76 -43.67 -11.00
C GLN A 126 -22.27 -43.42 -11.28
N ARG A 127 -21.78 -43.62 -12.50
CA ARG A 127 -20.39 -43.33 -12.89
C ARG A 127 -20.13 -41.82 -13.08
N ILE A 128 -21.16 -41.04 -13.40
CA ILE A 128 -21.07 -39.60 -13.72
C ILE A 128 -21.52 -38.73 -12.53
N GLU A 129 -22.76 -38.89 -12.04
CA GLU A 129 -23.32 -38.17 -10.89
C GLU A 129 -22.74 -38.69 -9.55
N GLY A 130 -22.28 -39.95 -9.51
CA GLY A 130 -21.83 -40.60 -8.28
C GLY A 130 -23.02 -41.07 -7.43
N PHE A 131 -23.04 -40.67 -6.15
CA PHE A 131 -24.16 -40.92 -5.24
C PHE A 131 -24.94 -39.62 -5.00
N LYS A 132 -26.20 -39.59 -5.41
CA LYS A 132 -27.08 -38.41 -5.31
C LYS A 132 -27.25 -37.94 -3.85
N ALA A 133 -27.30 -36.62 -3.67
CA ALA A 133 -27.55 -36.01 -2.37
C ALA A 133 -28.91 -36.45 -1.79
N GLY A 134 -28.92 -36.82 -0.51
CA GLY A 134 -30.10 -37.35 0.20
C GLY A 134 -30.20 -38.87 0.24
N SER A 135 -29.42 -39.61 -0.57
CA SER A 135 -29.36 -41.08 -0.49
C SER A 135 -28.70 -41.57 0.82
N TYR A 136 -29.27 -42.61 1.44
CA TYR A 136 -28.68 -43.28 2.59
C TYR A 136 -27.57 -44.24 2.13
N VAL A 137 -26.32 -44.00 2.55
CA VAL A 137 -25.13 -44.72 2.07
C VAL A 137 -24.35 -45.40 3.21
N ARG A 138 -23.80 -46.60 2.92
CA ARG A 138 -22.89 -47.31 3.82
C ARG A 138 -21.45 -47.14 3.32
N ILE A 139 -20.68 -46.29 3.98
CA ILE A 139 -19.27 -46.03 3.65
C ILE A 139 -18.37 -47.00 4.43
N VAL A 140 -17.40 -47.61 3.75
CA VAL A 140 -16.35 -48.45 4.34
C VAL A 140 -15.02 -47.72 4.21
N PHE A 141 -14.25 -47.63 5.29
CA PHE A 141 -12.94 -46.96 5.32
C PHE A 141 -11.84 -47.96 5.66
N GLU A 142 -10.79 -48.00 4.84
CA GLU A 142 -9.55 -48.70 5.16
C GLU A 142 -8.65 -47.86 6.08
N LYS A 143 -7.79 -48.54 6.85
CA LYS A 143 -6.63 -47.94 7.57
C LYS A 143 -7.00 -46.82 8.55
N VAL A 144 -8.22 -46.83 9.11
CA VAL A 144 -8.65 -45.92 10.19
C VAL A 144 -7.82 -46.18 11.45
N PRO A 145 -7.29 -45.14 12.14
CA PRO A 145 -6.54 -45.33 13.38
C PRO A 145 -7.37 -46.01 14.49
N MET A 146 -6.83 -47.05 15.11
CA MET A 146 -7.50 -47.82 16.16
C MET A 146 -7.97 -46.94 17.36
N GLU A 147 -7.25 -45.85 17.62
CA GLU A 147 -7.60 -44.85 18.64
C GLU A 147 -8.97 -44.21 18.41
N PHE A 148 -9.35 -43.99 17.15
CA PHE A 148 -10.66 -43.41 16.78
C PHE A 148 -11.82 -44.31 17.21
N VAL A 149 -11.66 -45.63 17.05
CA VAL A 149 -12.66 -46.63 17.42
C VAL A 149 -12.68 -46.80 18.95
N LYS A 150 -11.50 -46.94 19.59
CA LYS A 150 -11.38 -47.07 21.05
C LYS A 150 -11.90 -45.86 21.81
N ASN A 151 -11.71 -44.66 21.27
CA ASN A 151 -12.15 -43.39 21.87
C ASN A 151 -13.41 -42.83 21.16
N PHE A 152 -14.19 -43.69 20.50
CA PHE A 152 -15.48 -43.28 19.95
C PHE A 152 -16.42 -42.82 21.08
N ASN A 153 -17.23 -41.79 20.81
CA ASN A 153 -18.16 -41.24 21.78
C ASN A 153 -19.35 -40.65 21.00
N PRO A 154 -20.56 -41.22 21.12
CA PRO A 154 -21.71 -40.84 20.29
C PRO A 154 -22.22 -39.42 20.56
N LYS A 155 -21.79 -38.76 21.65
CA LYS A 155 -22.12 -37.35 21.92
C LYS A 155 -21.38 -36.37 21.00
N PHE A 156 -20.36 -36.84 20.26
CA PHE A 156 -19.60 -36.03 19.29
C PHE A 156 -19.93 -36.51 17.88
N PRO A 157 -20.68 -35.73 17.07
CA PRO A 157 -21.01 -36.12 15.70
C PRO A 157 -19.76 -36.20 14.82
N ILE A 158 -19.75 -37.14 13.89
CA ILE A 158 -18.76 -37.22 12.82
C ILE A 158 -19.33 -36.47 11.62
N VAL A 159 -18.65 -35.42 11.19
CA VAL A 159 -18.93 -34.72 9.93
C VAL A 159 -17.90 -35.18 8.89
N MET A 160 -18.37 -35.60 7.73
CA MET A 160 -17.54 -36.00 6.60
C MET A 160 -17.79 -35.01 5.46
N GLY A 161 -16.73 -34.63 4.74
CA GLY A 161 -16.80 -33.74 3.60
C GLY A 161 -15.91 -34.23 2.48
N GLY A 162 -16.40 -34.14 1.24
CA GLY A 162 -15.56 -34.35 0.06
C GLY A 162 -14.45 -33.30 0.00
N LEU A 163 -13.24 -33.74 -0.33
CA LEU A 163 -12.09 -32.88 -0.58
C LEU A 163 -11.90 -32.74 -2.08
N LEU A 164 -11.76 -31.50 -2.57
CA LEU A 164 -11.47 -31.29 -3.98
C LEU A 164 -10.02 -31.70 -4.31
N PRO A 165 -9.69 -32.08 -5.56
CA PRO A 165 -8.31 -32.44 -5.94
C PRO A 165 -7.26 -31.35 -5.68
N THR A 166 -7.70 -30.09 -5.66
CA THR A 166 -6.90 -28.93 -5.25
C THR A 166 -6.55 -28.95 -3.76
N GLU A 167 -7.48 -29.34 -2.89
CA GLU A 167 -7.33 -29.33 -1.44
C GLU A 167 -6.43 -30.46 -0.90
N ILE A 168 -6.19 -31.50 -1.70
CA ILE A 168 -5.23 -32.56 -1.37
C ILE A 168 -3.80 -31.97 -1.33
N LYS A 169 -3.51 -30.97 -2.17
CA LYS A 169 -2.18 -30.35 -2.28
C LYS A 169 -1.89 -29.39 -1.11
N PHE A 170 -0.61 -29.27 -0.76
CA PHE A 170 -0.10 -28.31 0.22
C PHE A 170 0.69 -27.20 -0.46
N GLY A 171 0.62 -25.99 0.08
CA GLY A 171 1.37 -24.83 -0.40
C GLY A 171 1.41 -23.71 0.63
N ILE A 172 1.70 -22.49 0.17
CA ILE A 172 1.57 -21.29 1.01
C ILE A 172 0.20 -20.66 0.67
N VAL A 173 -0.59 -20.38 1.69
CA VAL A 173 -1.89 -19.72 1.53
C VAL A 173 -1.72 -18.25 1.90
N LYS A 174 -2.10 -17.36 0.98
CA LYS A 174 -2.19 -15.92 1.22
C LYS A 174 -3.62 -15.59 1.64
N ALA A 175 -3.76 -15.08 2.84
CA ALA A 175 -5.05 -14.85 3.49
C ALA A 175 -5.18 -13.41 3.98
N ARG A 176 -6.37 -12.84 3.88
CA ARG A 176 -6.73 -11.57 4.53
C ARG A 176 -7.29 -11.87 5.91
N LEU A 177 -6.64 -11.40 6.96
CA LEU A 177 -6.90 -11.75 8.36
C LEU A 177 -7.14 -10.51 9.23
N ARG A 178 -8.08 -10.60 10.17
CA ARG A 178 -8.38 -9.58 11.17
C ARG A 178 -8.43 -10.18 12.57
N ARG A 179 -7.79 -9.50 13.52
CA ARG A 179 -7.88 -9.80 14.96
C ARG A 179 -9.33 -9.62 15.42
N HIS A 180 -9.91 -10.61 16.11
CA HIS A 180 -11.31 -10.53 16.50
C HIS A 180 -11.55 -9.44 17.58
N ARG A 181 -12.66 -8.69 17.46
CA ARG A 181 -12.96 -7.51 18.31
C ARG A 181 -12.93 -7.81 19.81
N TRP A 182 -13.45 -8.97 20.22
CA TRP A 182 -13.55 -9.38 21.63
C TRP A 182 -12.36 -10.19 22.14
N HIS A 183 -11.40 -10.55 21.28
CA HIS A 183 -10.18 -11.20 21.75
C HIS A 183 -9.31 -10.18 22.49
N LYS A 184 -8.72 -10.56 23.62
CA LYS A 184 -7.96 -9.61 24.47
C LYS A 184 -6.51 -9.40 24.04
N LYS A 185 -5.88 -10.39 23.40
CA LYS A 185 -4.45 -10.34 23.02
C LYS A 185 -4.27 -9.90 21.57
N ILE A 186 -3.05 -9.48 21.22
CA ILE A 186 -2.60 -9.21 19.86
C ILE A 186 -1.88 -10.46 19.33
N LEU A 187 -2.11 -10.82 18.07
CA LEU A 187 -1.44 -11.97 17.46
C LEU A 187 -0.04 -11.58 16.97
N LYS A 188 0.93 -12.47 17.20
CA LYS A 188 2.35 -12.27 16.91
C LYS A 188 2.78 -13.19 15.76
N THR A 189 3.59 -12.66 14.84
CA THR A 189 4.14 -13.41 13.71
C THR A 189 5.06 -14.53 14.20
N ASN A 190 4.89 -15.75 13.65
CA ASN A 190 5.52 -17.00 14.09
C ASN A 190 5.11 -17.52 15.50
N ASP A 191 4.08 -16.97 16.14
CA ASP A 191 3.39 -17.70 17.23
C ASP A 191 2.36 -18.66 16.60
N PRO A 192 2.12 -19.85 17.18
CA PRO A 192 1.20 -20.82 16.61
C PRO A 192 -0.25 -20.35 16.64
N LEU A 193 -0.96 -20.63 15.55
CA LEU A 193 -2.39 -20.39 15.40
C LEU A 193 -3.05 -21.64 14.82
N VAL A 194 -4.14 -22.08 15.45
CA VAL A 194 -5.01 -23.14 14.92
C VAL A 194 -6.01 -22.50 13.98
N LEU A 195 -6.02 -22.92 12.72
CA LEU A 195 -6.96 -22.51 11.71
C LEU A 195 -8.03 -23.59 11.53
N SER A 196 -9.28 -23.15 11.39
CA SER A 196 -10.38 -23.94 10.85
C SER A 196 -10.70 -23.39 9.47
N LEU A 197 -10.25 -24.09 8.43
CA LEU A 197 -10.32 -23.70 7.02
C LEU A 197 -10.96 -24.85 6.24
N GLY A 198 -12.15 -24.62 5.67
CA GLY A 198 -13.00 -25.69 5.15
C GLY A 198 -13.22 -26.78 6.20
N TRP A 199 -13.12 -28.04 5.79
CA TRP A 199 -13.21 -29.22 6.66
C TRP A 199 -12.00 -29.39 7.61
N ARG A 200 -10.88 -28.71 7.35
CA ARG A 200 -9.60 -28.99 8.02
C ARG A 200 -9.34 -28.06 9.20
N ARG A 201 -9.06 -28.67 10.35
CA ARG A 201 -8.57 -27.99 11.56
C ARG A 201 -7.10 -28.33 11.75
N PHE A 202 -6.22 -27.33 11.70
CA PHE A 202 -4.77 -27.55 11.80
C PHE A 202 -4.05 -26.35 12.42
N GLN A 203 -2.93 -26.61 13.09
CA GLN A 203 -2.04 -25.60 13.64
C GLN A 203 -0.93 -25.25 12.64
N THR A 204 -0.71 -23.97 12.41
CA THR A 204 0.34 -23.42 11.53
C THR A 204 1.04 -22.22 12.17
N LEU A 205 2.10 -21.71 11.53
CA LEU A 205 2.91 -20.57 11.98
C LEU A 205 2.76 -19.38 11.02
N PRO A 206 1.70 -18.56 11.15
CA PRO A 206 1.45 -17.45 10.22
C PRO A 206 2.50 -16.32 10.33
N ILE A 207 2.85 -15.78 9.17
CA ILE A 207 3.58 -14.53 9.01
C ILE A 207 2.60 -13.43 8.61
N TYR A 208 2.39 -12.44 9.49
CA TYR A 208 1.54 -11.30 9.19
C TYR A 208 2.30 -10.28 8.32
N THR A 209 1.62 -9.72 7.32
CA THR A 209 2.16 -8.78 6.34
C THR A 209 1.19 -7.62 6.07
N THR A 210 1.68 -6.57 5.43
CA THR A 210 0.91 -5.43 4.95
C THR A 210 1.47 -4.94 3.62
N THR A 211 0.62 -4.42 2.73
CA THR A 211 1.03 -3.91 1.42
C THR A 211 1.56 -2.47 1.53
N ASP A 212 2.88 -2.29 1.44
CA ASP A 212 3.51 -0.95 1.50
C ASP A 212 3.25 -0.23 0.16
N SER A 213 2.22 0.61 0.12
CA SER A 213 1.73 1.34 -1.06
C SER A 213 1.54 0.45 -2.30
N ARG A 214 0.96 -0.74 -2.13
CA ARG A 214 0.81 -1.80 -3.16
C ARG A 214 2.11 -2.36 -3.78
N THR A 215 3.28 -1.75 -3.56
CA THR A 215 4.56 -2.15 -4.20
C THR A 215 5.24 -3.38 -3.62
N ARG A 216 4.98 -3.76 -2.36
CA ARG A 216 5.72 -4.82 -1.65
C ARG A 216 4.94 -5.38 -0.46
N THR A 217 5.09 -6.66 -0.16
CA THR A 217 4.49 -7.25 1.06
C THR A 217 5.45 -7.12 2.25
N ARG A 218 5.20 -6.13 3.11
CA ARG A 218 6.04 -5.83 4.28
C ARG A 218 5.66 -6.71 5.46
N MET A 219 6.61 -7.47 5.99
CA MET A 219 6.46 -8.25 7.22
C MET A 219 6.09 -7.35 8.42
N LEU A 220 5.08 -7.77 9.17
CA LEU A 220 4.71 -7.23 10.48
C LEU A 220 5.21 -8.13 11.62
N LYS A 221 5.50 -7.52 12.78
CA LYS A 221 5.77 -8.27 14.03
C LYS A 221 4.49 -8.80 14.69
N TYR A 222 3.40 -8.03 14.56
CA TYR A 222 2.12 -8.23 15.21
C TYR A 222 0.98 -7.86 14.24
N THR A 223 -0.19 -8.46 14.39
CA THR A 223 -1.41 -7.98 13.72
C THR A 223 -1.74 -6.56 14.20
N PRO A 224 -2.13 -5.63 13.32
CA PRO A 224 -2.60 -4.31 13.74
C PRO A 224 -3.92 -4.43 14.52
N GLU A 225 -4.24 -3.40 15.29
CA GLU A 225 -5.52 -3.34 16.00
C GLU A 225 -6.63 -2.84 15.07
N HIS A 226 -7.78 -3.53 15.12
CA HIS A 226 -9.02 -3.22 14.41
C HIS A 226 -9.00 -3.20 12.87
N THR A 227 -7.85 -3.12 12.20
CA THR A 227 -7.73 -3.21 10.74
C THR A 227 -7.47 -4.65 10.25
N TYR A 228 -7.64 -4.88 8.94
CA TYR A 228 -7.18 -6.09 8.27
C TYR A 228 -5.67 -6.05 8.02
N CYS A 229 -5.03 -7.20 8.07
CA CYS A 229 -3.68 -7.43 7.57
C CYS A 229 -3.66 -8.69 6.71
N ASN A 230 -2.61 -8.87 5.92
CA ASN A 230 -2.43 -10.13 5.20
C ASN A 230 -1.68 -11.12 6.11
N ALA A 231 -1.87 -12.41 5.85
CA ALA A 231 -1.24 -13.51 6.55
C ALA A 231 -0.80 -14.56 5.53
N ALA A 232 0.47 -14.98 5.61
CA ALA A 232 1.01 -16.07 4.82
C ALA A 232 1.33 -17.24 5.75
N PHE A 233 0.81 -18.42 5.46
CA PHE A 233 1.06 -19.64 6.24
C PHE A 233 1.17 -20.86 5.34
N TYR A 234 1.89 -21.89 5.81
CA TYR A 234 1.92 -23.19 5.13
C TYR A 234 0.72 -24.03 5.56
N GLY A 235 0.08 -24.69 4.61
CA GLY A 235 -1.12 -25.48 4.85
C GLY A 235 -1.68 -26.14 3.59
N PRO A 236 -2.82 -26.84 3.71
CA PRO A 236 -3.59 -27.29 2.56
C PRO A 236 -4.08 -26.08 1.75
N LEU A 237 -4.18 -26.26 0.44
CA LEU A 237 -4.78 -25.26 -0.44
C LEU A 237 -6.32 -25.33 -0.31
N CYS A 238 -6.99 -24.19 -0.39
CA CYS A 238 -8.46 -24.09 -0.46
C CYS A 238 -8.80 -22.91 -1.39
N SER A 239 -9.94 -22.99 -2.08
CA SER A 239 -10.34 -22.00 -3.08
C SER A 239 -10.32 -20.56 -2.54
N PRO A 240 -9.95 -19.55 -3.36
CA PRO A 240 -10.06 -18.15 -2.99
C PRO A 240 -11.45 -17.76 -2.50
N ASN A 241 -11.54 -16.69 -1.70
CA ASN A 241 -12.73 -16.23 -1.00
C ASN A 241 -13.32 -17.20 0.05
N THR A 242 -12.70 -18.37 0.31
CA THR A 242 -13.10 -19.25 1.42
C THR A 242 -12.85 -18.59 2.79
N PRO A 243 -13.86 -18.44 3.67
CA PRO A 243 -13.68 -17.88 5.00
C PRO A 243 -13.04 -18.90 5.97
N PHE A 244 -12.34 -18.41 6.99
CA PHE A 244 -11.73 -19.24 8.03
C PHE A 244 -11.69 -18.55 9.40
N CYS A 245 -11.60 -19.36 10.46
CA CYS A 245 -11.48 -18.91 11.84
C CYS A 245 -10.14 -19.33 12.46
N GLY A 246 -9.52 -18.42 13.22
CA GLY A 246 -8.24 -18.62 13.91
C GLY A 246 -8.40 -18.64 15.43
N VAL A 247 -7.86 -19.67 16.09
CA VAL A 247 -7.91 -19.92 17.54
C VAL A 247 -6.49 -20.17 18.06
N GLN A 248 -6.11 -19.57 19.20
CA GLN A 248 -4.78 -19.82 19.78
C GLN A 248 -4.71 -21.11 20.62
N ILE A 249 -5.75 -21.38 21.41
CA ILE A 249 -5.81 -22.48 22.38
C ILE A 249 -7.10 -23.26 22.16
N VAL A 250 -6.97 -24.58 21.96
CA VAL A 250 -8.10 -25.51 21.75
C VAL A 250 -8.49 -26.20 23.05
N ALA A 251 -7.50 -26.63 23.85
CA ALA A 251 -7.72 -27.33 25.12
C ALA A 251 -8.60 -26.52 26.10
N ASN A 252 -9.58 -27.19 26.71
CA ASN A 252 -10.43 -26.57 27.71
C ASN A 252 -9.65 -26.19 28.98
N SER A 253 -8.77 -27.08 29.49
CA SER A 253 -7.90 -26.79 30.66
C SER A 253 -7.08 -25.50 30.52
N ASP A 254 -6.51 -25.25 29.34
CA ASP A 254 -5.69 -24.07 29.06
C ASP A 254 -6.53 -22.83 28.67
N THR A 255 -7.86 -22.97 28.54
CA THR A 255 -8.77 -21.86 28.20
C THR A 255 -9.25 -21.14 29.46
N GLY A 256 -8.56 -20.08 29.86
CA GLY A 256 -9.11 -19.11 30.81
C GLY A 256 -10.36 -18.40 30.25
N ASN A 257 -11.15 -17.79 31.14
CA ASN A 257 -12.52 -17.25 30.93
C ASN A 257 -12.62 -16.03 29.96
N GLY A 258 -12.01 -16.11 28.77
CA GLY A 258 -11.99 -15.08 27.74
C GLY A 258 -12.39 -15.61 26.37
N PHE A 259 -12.66 -14.69 25.44
CA PHE A 259 -13.14 -15.04 24.11
C PHE A 259 -12.08 -15.79 23.28
N ARG A 260 -12.37 -17.06 22.94
CA ARG A 260 -11.44 -18.05 22.38
C ARG A 260 -11.05 -17.80 20.91
N ILE A 261 -11.99 -17.34 20.06
CA ILE A 261 -11.68 -17.04 18.65
C ILE A 261 -10.82 -15.78 18.60
N ALA A 262 -9.60 -15.91 18.08
CA ALA A 262 -8.56 -14.89 18.12
C ALA A 262 -8.51 -14.04 16.85
N ALA A 263 -8.85 -14.64 15.70
CA ALA A 263 -8.96 -13.97 14.42
C ALA A 263 -10.03 -14.59 13.54
N THR A 264 -10.51 -13.82 12.57
CA THR A 264 -11.27 -14.30 11.42
C THR A 264 -10.58 -13.83 10.14
N GLY A 265 -10.79 -14.53 9.04
CA GLY A 265 -10.17 -14.18 7.76
C GLY A 265 -10.83 -14.86 6.57
N ILE A 266 -10.30 -14.54 5.40
CA ILE A 266 -10.71 -15.06 4.09
C ILE A 266 -9.44 -15.40 3.31
N VAL A 267 -9.42 -16.53 2.58
CA VAL A 267 -8.35 -16.87 1.65
C VAL A 267 -8.38 -15.86 0.49
N GLU A 268 -7.25 -15.18 0.25
CA GLU A 268 -7.13 -14.16 -0.80
C GLU A 268 -6.54 -14.77 -2.08
N GLU A 269 -5.50 -15.61 -1.94
CA GLU A 269 -4.78 -16.18 -3.08
C GLU A 269 -4.03 -17.47 -2.69
N ILE A 270 -3.84 -18.35 -3.67
CA ILE A 270 -3.04 -19.57 -3.58
C ILE A 270 -1.73 -19.31 -4.32
N ASP A 271 -0.59 -19.30 -3.61
CA ASP A 271 0.71 -19.01 -4.23
C ASP A 271 1.81 -19.90 -3.62
N VAL A 272 2.73 -20.37 -4.46
CA VAL A 272 3.88 -21.17 -4.04
C VAL A 272 5.02 -20.28 -3.50
N ASN A 273 5.15 -19.03 -3.99
CA ASN A 273 6.37 -18.22 -3.87
C ASN A 273 6.14 -16.76 -3.41
N ILE A 274 5.36 -16.53 -2.35
CA ILE A 274 5.10 -15.19 -1.81
C ILE A 274 6.41 -14.49 -1.37
N GLU A 275 6.82 -13.41 -2.04
CA GLU A 275 7.93 -12.58 -1.57
C GLU A 275 7.50 -11.68 -0.39
N ILE A 276 7.88 -12.09 0.83
CA ILE A 276 7.66 -11.33 2.05
C ILE A 276 8.96 -10.61 2.44
N VAL A 277 8.95 -9.28 2.45
CA VAL A 277 10.12 -8.47 2.81
C VAL A 277 10.05 -7.90 4.22
N LYS A 278 11.07 -8.16 5.02
CA LYS A 278 11.28 -7.53 6.33
C LYS A 278 12.19 -6.31 6.17
N LYS A 279 11.72 -5.17 6.66
CA LYS A 279 12.48 -3.91 6.63
C LYS A 279 13.68 -4.02 7.59
N LEU A 280 14.88 -3.96 7.04
CA LEU A 280 16.13 -3.87 7.79
C LEU A 280 16.59 -2.41 7.82
N LYS A 281 17.32 -2.04 8.87
CA LYS A 281 17.98 -0.74 9.00
C LYS A 281 19.43 -1.02 9.35
N LEU A 282 20.35 -0.69 8.45
CA LEU A 282 21.76 -0.56 8.84
C LEU A 282 21.94 0.84 9.40
N VAL A 283 22.62 0.94 10.54
CA VAL A 283 22.73 2.15 11.35
C VAL A 283 24.19 2.50 11.46
N GLY A 284 24.55 3.75 11.18
CA GLY A 284 25.93 4.24 11.30
C GLY A 284 25.98 5.65 11.84
N PHE A 285 27.17 6.04 12.30
CA PHE A 285 27.42 7.32 12.95
C PHE A 285 28.45 8.12 12.17
N PRO A 286 28.33 9.46 12.10
CA PRO A 286 29.33 10.30 11.46
C PRO A 286 30.64 10.29 12.27
N TYR A 287 31.75 10.04 11.57
CA TYR A 287 33.10 10.10 12.13
C TYR A 287 33.74 11.48 11.90
N LYS A 288 33.64 12.02 10.68
CA LYS A 288 34.17 13.34 10.29
C LYS A 288 33.24 13.99 9.27
N ILE A 289 32.90 15.27 9.44
CA ILE A 289 31.90 15.99 8.63
C ILE A 289 32.51 17.25 8.01
N PHE A 290 32.38 17.41 6.69
CA PHE A 290 32.88 18.55 5.94
C PHE A 290 31.76 19.58 5.69
N LYS A 291 31.43 19.87 4.43
CA LYS A 291 30.24 20.65 4.04
C LYS A 291 29.10 19.69 3.71
N ASN A 292 29.10 19.15 2.48
CA ASN A 292 28.11 18.18 1.99
C ASN A 292 28.60 16.72 2.07
N THR A 293 29.88 16.47 2.39
CA THR A 293 30.44 15.13 2.52
C THR A 293 30.75 14.79 3.98
N ALA A 294 30.66 13.51 4.32
CA ALA A 294 31.06 12.99 5.63
C ALA A 294 31.66 11.58 5.50
N PHE A 295 32.54 11.23 6.42
CA PHE A 295 32.93 9.85 6.66
C PHE A 295 32.03 9.26 7.75
N ILE A 296 31.55 8.04 7.54
CA ILE A 296 30.64 7.31 8.43
C ILE A 296 31.32 6.05 8.92
N LYS A 297 31.03 5.68 10.18
CA LYS A 297 31.50 4.49 10.87
C LYS A 297 30.35 3.62 11.39
N ASP A 298 30.70 2.42 11.81
CA ASP A 298 29.85 1.44 12.50
C ASP A 298 28.60 0.91 11.74
N MET A 299 28.41 1.26 10.46
CA MET A 299 27.33 0.69 9.61
C MET A 299 27.72 -0.63 8.94
N PHE A 300 29.02 -0.80 8.68
CA PHE A 300 29.63 -1.95 8.02
C PHE A 300 30.93 -2.29 8.75
N SER A 301 31.35 -3.55 8.64
CA SER A 301 32.59 -4.09 9.22
C SER A 301 33.73 -4.11 8.21
N SER A 302 33.44 -4.40 6.94
CA SER A 302 34.44 -4.56 5.87
C SER A 302 34.23 -3.60 4.70
N ALA A 303 35.33 -3.24 4.02
CA ALA A 303 35.28 -2.47 2.77
C ALA A 303 34.52 -3.20 1.64
N MET A 304 34.49 -4.54 1.65
CA MET A 304 33.73 -5.34 0.67
C MET A 304 32.21 -5.21 0.86
N GLU A 305 31.75 -5.05 2.10
CA GLU A 305 30.33 -4.77 2.38
C GLU A 305 29.96 -3.37 1.87
N VAL A 306 30.82 -2.38 2.09
CA VAL A 306 30.60 -1.02 1.58
C VAL A 306 30.54 -1.02 0.05
N ALA A 307 31.44 -1.72 -0.64
CA ALA A 307 31.44 -1.79 -2.10
C ALA A 307 30.13 -2.37 -2.66
N ARG A 308 29.55 -3.37 -1.99
CA ARG A 308 28.22 -3.92 -2.32
C ARG A 308 27.06 -2.93 -2.15
N PHE A 309 27.26 -1.88 -1.35
CA PHE A 309 26.30 -0.79 -1.15
C PHE A 309 26.81 0.56 -1.69
N GLU A 310 27.78 0.57 -2.61
CA GLU A 310 28.19 1.80 -3.29
C GLU A 310 27.05 2.32 -4.18
N GLY A 311 26.85 3.65 -4.22
CA GLY A 311 25.66 4.28 -4.81
C GLY A 311 24.37 4.14 -3.99
N ALA A 312 24.35 3.39 -2.87
CA ALA A 312 23.11 3.17 -2.12
C ALA A 312 22.59 4.43 -1.41
N GLN A 313 21.27 4.62 -1.46
CA GLN A 313 20.59 5.74 -0.81
C GLN A 313 20.53 5.59 0.72
N ILE A 314 21.02 6.61 1.42
CA ILE A 314 21.02 6.73 2.88
C ILE A 314 20.23 7.96 3.32
N LYS A 315 19.76 7.99 4.57
CA LYS A 315 19.05 9.15 5.13
C LYS A 315 19.32 9.28 6.63
N THR A 316 19.58 10.49 7.10
CA THR A 316 19.71 10.73 8.55
C THR A 316 18.36 10.69 9.26
N VAL A 317 18.37 10.54 10.59
CA VAL A 317 17.17 10.72 11.42
C VAL A 317 16.61 12.14 11.31
N SER A 318 17.47 13.17 11.18
CA SER A 318 17.06 14.56 10.91
C SER A 318 16.45 14.79 9.51
N GLY A 319 16.49 13.78 8.63
CA GLY A 319 15.75 13.77 7.37
C GLY A 319 16.55 14.15 6.12
N ILE A 320 17.84 14.43 6.24
CA ILE A 320 18.74 14.76 5.12
C ILE A 320 19.00 13.47 4.31
N ARG A 321 18.80 13.48 2.99
CA ARG A 321 19.14 12.37 2.09
C ARG A 321 20.63 12.41 1.72
N GLY A 322 21.16 11.26 1.34
CA GLY A 322 22.53 11.12 0.89
C GLY A 322 22.78 9.80 0.17
N GLU A 323 24.04 9.57 -0.18
CA GLU A 323 24.48 8.47 -1.03
C GLU A 323 25.85 7.96 -0.54
N ILE A 324 26.05 6.63 -0.58
CA ILE A 324 27.36 6.01 -0.34
C ILE A 324 28.25 6.22 -1.59
N LYS A 325 29.41 6.86 -1.44
CA LYS A 325 30.24 7.32 -2.58
C LYS A 325 31.59 6.64 -2.76
N ARG A 326 32.15 5.98 -1.72
CA ARG A 326 33.28 5.03 -1.81
C ARG A 326 33.59 4.42 -0.44
N ALA A 327 34.05 3.16 -0.41
CA ALA A 327 34.77 2.62 0.74
C ALA A 327 36.04 3.42 1.09
N LEU A 328 36.40 3.44 2.38
CA LEU A 328 37.67 3.98 2.88
C LEU A 328 38.66 2.82 3.08
N SER A 329 39.94 3.03 2.75
CA SER A 329 40.96 1.98 2.91
C SER A 329 41.35 1.75 4.38
N LYS A 330 41.41 2.81 5.21
CA LYS A 330 41.66 2.74 6.65
C LYS A 330 40.88 3.85 7.39
N PRO A 331 40.11 3.56 8.45
CA PRO A 331 39.78 2.22 8.97
C PRO A 331 38.86 1.45 8.01
N GLU A 332 38.80 0.13 8.17
CA GLU A 332 37.87 -0.72 7.41
C GLU A 332 36.41 -0.53 7.86
N GLY A 333 35.45 -0.92 7.00
CA GLY A 333 34.01 -0.71 7.19
C GLY A 333 33.56 0.77 7.13
N HIS A 334 34.50 1.71 7.24
CA HIS A 334 34.24 3.14 7.12
C HIS A 334 34.10 3.53 5.65
N TYR A 335 33.29 4.55 5.38
CA TYR A 335 33.00 4.97 4.01
C TYR A 335 32.75 6.47 3.88
N ARG A 336 32.95 6.99 2.68
CA ARG A 336 32.62 8.37 2.30
C ARG A 336 31.18 8.43 1.80
N ALA A 337 30.39 9.33 2.36
CA ALA A 337 29.06 9.69 1.89
C ALA A 337 29.01 11.13 1.38
N ALA A 338 28.06 11.39 0.49
CA ALA A 338 27.57 12.72 0.14
C ALA A 338 26.13 12.91 0.66
N PHE A 339 25.77 14.13 1.02
CA PHE A 339 24.48 14.53 1.58
C PHE A 339 23.99 15.86 0.98
N GLU A 340 22.68 16.07 0.98
CA GLU A 340 22.04 17.32 0.51
C GLU A 340 22.49 18.55 1.31
N ASP A 341 22.64 18.41 2.63
CA ASP A 341 23.06 19.46 3.56
C ASP A 341 23.98 18.89 4.66
N LYS A 342 24.62 19.77 5.43
CA LYS A 342 25.56 19.42 6.48
C LYS A 342 24.87 18.76 7.68
N ILE A 343 25.10 17.45 7.80
CA ILE A 343 24.73 16.64 8.98
C ILE A 343 25.48 17.10 10.25
N LEU A 344 25.00 16.70 11.43
CA LEU A 344 25.61 16.96 12.74
C LEU A 344 26.33 15.72 13.29
N MET A 345 27.31 15.89 14.19
CA MET A 345 27.98 14.76 14.86
C MET A 345 27.02 13.90 15.72
N SER A 346 25.85 14.45 16.08
CA SER A 346 24.78 13.76 16.79
C SER A 346 23.73 13.11 15.88
N ASP A 347 23.86 13.23 14.54
CA ASP A 347 22.95 12.56 13.61
C ASP A 347 23.23 11.05 13.56
N ILE A 348 22.15 10.27 13.46
CA ILE A 348 22.22 8.84 13.16
C ILE A 348 21.90 8.66 11.67
N VAL A 349 22.81 8.01 10.93
CA VAL A 349 22.64 7.71 9.50
C VAL A 349 22.00 6.33 9.36
N ILE A 350 21.00 6.21 8.49
CA ILE A 350 20.27 4.95 8.28
C ILE A 350 20.20 4.60 6.79
N LEU A 351 20.73 3.42 6.44
CA LEU A 351 20.42 2.74 5.18
C LEU A 351 19.18 1.86 5.39
N ARG A 352 18.20 1.92 4.48
CA ARG A 352 16.94 1.15 4.58
C ARG A 352 16.92 0.02 3.56
N SER A 353 17.44 -1.13 3.96
CA SER A 353 17.41 -2.36 3.17
C SER A 353 16.14 -3.18 3.43
N TRP A 354 15.90 -4.15 2.56
CA TRP A 354 14.79 -5.09 2.64
C TRP A 354 15.37 -6.50 2.56
N TYR A 355 14.97 -7.37 3.49
CA TYR A 355 15.45 -8.73 3.59
C TYR A 355 14.29 -9.71 3.36
N PRO A 356 14.36 -10.63 2.37
CA PRO A 356 13.31 -11.59 2.10
C PRO A 356 13.21 -12.62 3.23
N VAL A 357 11.99 -12.88 3.72
CA VAL A 357 11.70 -13.79 4.83
C VAL A 357 10.82 -14.93 4.33
N ARG A 358 11.38 -16.14 4.29
CA ARG A 358 10.65 -17.36 3.90
C ARG A 358 9.64 -17.76 4.99
N VAL A 359 8.46 -18.20 4.56
CA VAL A 359 7.43 -18.79 5.44
C VAL A 359 7.91 -20.16 5.95
N LYS A 360 7.63 -20.47 7.22
CA LYS A 360 7.96 -21.78 7.80
C LYS A 360 6.98 -22.83 7.30
N LYS A 361 7.49 -23.91 6.68
CA LYS A 361 6.71 -25.10 6.31
C LYS A 361 6.36 -25.93 7.54
N PHE A 362 5.41 -25.46 8.35
CA PHE A 362 4.88 -26.17 9.52
C PHE A 362 3.37 -26.37 9.41
N TYR A 363 2.92 -27.61 9.62
CA TYR A 363 1.53 -28.02 9.62
C TYR A 363 1.35 -29.15 10.65
N ASN A 364 0.33 -29.04 11.50
CA ASN A 364 0.02 -30.04 12.54
C ASN A 364 -1.51 -30.21 12.64
N PRO A 365 -2.09 -31.35 12.22
CA PRO A 365 -3.55 -31.53 12.19
C PRO A 365 -4.16 -31.68 13.59
N VAL A 366 -5.35 -31.12 13.80
CA VAL A 366 -6.10 -31.20 15.07
C VAL A 366 -6.87 -32.52 15.14
N THR A 367 -6.16 -33.57 15.51
CA THR A 367 -6.64 -34.96 15.69
C THR A 367 -7.52 -35.16 16.93
N SER A 368 -8.38 -34.19 17.27
CA SER A 368 -9.14 -34.17 18.54
C SER A 368 -10.06 -35.38 18.76
N LEU A 369 -10.44 -36.12 17.71
CA LEU A 369 -11.28 -37.31 17.82
C LEU A 369 -10.50 -38.60 18.15
N LEU A 370 -9.16 -38.58 18.07
CA LEU A 370 -8.30 -39.70 18.47
C LEU A 370 -8.02 -39.72 19.98
N LEU A 371 -8.18 -38.57 20.66
CA LEU A 371 -7.94 -38.45 22.10
C LEU A 371 -9.11 -39.05 22.92
N LYS A 372 -8.79 -39.67 24.06
CA LYS A 372 -9.77 -40.05 25.10
C LYS A 372 -10.63 -38.84 25.50
N GLU A 373 -9.97 -37.73 25.82
CA GLU A 373 -10.60 -36.45 26.13
C GLU A 373 -10.57 -35.54 24.90
N LYS A 374 -11.66 -35.57 24.13
CA LYS A 374 -11.79 -34.86 22.84
C LYS A 374 -11.67 -33.33 22.93
N THR A 375 -11.74 -32.78 24.14
CA THR A 375 -11.62 -31.35 24.49
C THR A 375 -10.22 -30.93 24.94
N GLU A 376 -9.25 -31.86 25.05
CA GLU A 376 -7.92 -31.62 25.63
C GLU A 376 -6.79 -31.52 24.58
N TRP A 377 -7.10 -31.29 23.30
CA TRP A 377 -6.07 -31.24 22.25
C TRP A 377 -5.05 -30.11 22.50
N LYS A 378 -3.79 -30.50 22.69
CA LYS A 378 -2.64 -29.64 22.98
C LYS A 378 -1.62 -29.73 21.84
N GLY A 379 -1.22 -28.59 21.31
CA GLY A 379 -0.25 -28.45 20.22
C GLY A 379 0.99 -27.64 20.64
N LEU A 380 1.63 -26.96 19.69
CA LEU A 380 2.69 -25.99 20.00
C LEU A 380 2.17 -24.91 20.96
N ARG A 381 2.95 -24.64 22.01
CA ARG A 381 2.71 -23.59 23.01
C ARG A 381 3.04 -22.20 22.44
N LEU A 382 2.33 -21.17 22.91
CA LEU A 382 2.61 -19.77 22.57
C LEU A 382 3.97 -19.33 23.14
N THR A 383 4.65 -18.37 22.51
CA THR A 383 6.00 -17.96 22.96
C THR A 383 6.02 -17.34 24.36
N GLY A 384 4.90 -16.76 24.80
CA GLY A 384 4.72 -16.32 26.19
C GLY A 384 4.56 -17.48 27.19
N GLN A 385 3.88 -18.57 26.81
CA GLN A 385 3.75 -19.77 27.66
C GLN A 385 5.09 -20.49 27.81
N ILE A 386 5.86 -20.59 26.72
CA ILE A 386 7.21 -21.20 26.74
C ILE A 386 8.13 -20.41 27.68
N ARG A 387 8.11 -19.07 27.60
CA ARG A 387 8.88 -18.20 28.51
C ARG A 387 8.50 -18.36 29.97
N ALA A 388 7.21 -18.31 30.28
CA ALA A 388 6.72 -18.50 31.65
C ALA A 388 7.10 -19.88 32.21
N ALA A 389 6.95 -20.96 31.42
CA ALA A 389 7.31 -22.31 31.83
C ALA A 389 8.83 -22.55 31.96
N MET A 390 9.67 -21.63 31.48
CA MET A 390 11.14 -21.66 31.59
C MET A 390 11.68 -20.55 32.51
N ASN A 391 10.81 -19.77 33.17
CA ASN A 391 11.16 -18.57 33.93
C ASN A 391 12.05 -17.56 33.16
N LEU A 392 11.87 -17.48 31.84
CA LEU A 392 12.63 -16.57 30.96
C LEU A 392 11.89 -15.24 30.77
N GLU A 393 12.58 -14.13 31.05
CA GLU A 393 12.03 -12.79 30.84
C GLU A 393 11.75 -12.46 29.36
N THR A 394 10.95 -11.42 29.13
CA THR A 394 10.75 -10.86 27.79
C THR A 394 11.90 -9.90 27.46
N PRO A 395 12.75 -10.18 26.45
CA PRO A 395 13.89 -9.33 26.11
C PRO A 395 13.41 -7.94 25.68
N SER A 396 13.94 -6.93 26.34
CA SER A 396 13.64 -5.51 26.14
C SER A 396 14.95 -4.74 26.03
N ASN A 397 15.13 -3.99 24.95
CA ASN A 397 16.32 -3.15 24.74
C ASN A 397 16.02 -1.73 25.27
N PRO A 398 16.83 -1.16 26.17
CA PRO A 398 16.57 0.18 26.72
C PRO A 398 16.53 1.25 25.61
N ASP A 399 17.44 1.20 24.62
CA ASP A 399 17.46 2.13 23.48
C ASP A 399 16.23 2.03 22.55
N SER A 400 15.40 1.00 22.73
CA SER A 400 14.13 0.81 22.01
C SER A 400 12.91 1.21 22.81
N ALA A 401 13.06 1.56 24.09
CA ALA A 401 11.98 2.10 24.90
C ALA A 401 11.73 3.58 24.57
N TYR A 402 10.46 3.99 24.56
CA TYR A 402 10.09 5.38 24.28
C TYR A 402 10.16 6.22 25.56
N HIS A 403 11.10 7.17 25.59
CA HIS A 403 11.27 8.12 26.69
C HIS A 403 10.85 9.55 26.27
N LYS A 404 10.45 10.38 27.25
CA LYS A 404 10.14 11.79 27.04
C LYS A 404 11.43 12.55 26.74
N ILE A 405 11.55 13.09 25.52
CA ILE A 405 12.73 13.86 25.09
C ILE A 405 12.54 15.32 25.45
N GLU A 406 13.30 15.82 26.43
CA GLU A 406 13.31 17.24 26.78
C GLU A 406 14.27 18.00 25.84
N ARG A 407 13.77 19.07 25.20
CA ARG A 407 14.50 19.81 24.17
C ARG A 407 14.74 21.24 24.62
N VAL A 408 16.02 21.61 24.74
CA VAL A 408 16.44 22.99 24.99
C VAL A 408 16.13 23.86 23.77
N GLU A 409 15.74 25.12 23.99
CA GLU A 409 15.49 26.08 22.91
C GLU A 409 16.77 26.35 22.09
N ARG A 410 16.69 26.12 20.77
CA ARG A 410 17.85 26.26 19.88
C ARG A 410 18.06 27.71 19.45
N HIS A 411 18.86 28.45 20.20
CA HIS A 411 19.40 29.73 19.73
C HIS A 411 20.48 29.50 18.66
N PHE A 412 20.46 30.32 17.61
CA PHE A 412 21.46 30.31 16.54
C PHE A 412 22.47 31.44 16.76
N ASN A 413 23.72 31.22 16.34
CA ASN A 413 24.75 32.26 16.35
C ASN A 413 24.40 33.39 15.37
N GLY A 414 24.73 34.64 15.74
CA GLY A 414 24.55 35.80 14.86
C GLY A 414 25.39 35.71 13.57
N LEU A 415 24.91 36.38 12.51
CA LEU A 415 25.54 36.37 11.19
C LEU A 415 26.97 36.93 11.23
N LYS A 416 27.95 36.10 10.84
CA LYS A 416 29.38 36.44 10.81
C LYS A 416 29.85 36.64 9.36
N VAL A 417 29.80 37.88 8.89
CA VAL A 417 30.27 38.25 7.54
C VAL A 417 31.81 38.20 7.46
N PRO A 418 32.42 37.65 6.39
CA PRO A 418 33.87 37.63 6.20
C PRO A 418 34.49 39.04 6.10
N LYS A 419 35.74 39.20 6.58
CA LYS A 419 36.44 40.50 6.58
C LYS A 419 36.78 41.05 5.18
N ALA A 420 36.85 40.20 4.15
CA ALA A 420 37.05 40.62 2.76
C ALA A 420 35.80 41.34 2.25
N VAL A 421 34.66 40.63 2.23
CA VAL A 421 33.32 41.17 1.95
C VAL A 421 33.03 42.46 2.75
N GLN A 422 33.39 42.52 4.03
CA GLN A 422 33.20 43.74 4.85
C GLN A 422 33.94 45.00 4.35
N LYS A 423 35.00 44.85 3.53
CA LYS A 423 35.70 45.95 2.84
C LYS A 423 35.12 46.24 1.45
N GLU A 424 34.65 45.21 0.76
CA GLU A 424 34.13 45.26 -0.61
C GLU A 424 32.68 45.77 -0.69
N LEU A 425 31.92 45.69 0.42
CA LEU A 425 30.56 46.22 0.49
C LEU A 425 30.53 47.74 0.19
N PRO A 426 29.65 48.21 -0.72
CA PRO A 426 29.51 49.63 -1.01
C PRO A 426 29.05 50.40 0.24
N PHE A 427 29.48 51.66 0.36
CA PHE A 427 29.33 52.47 1.58
C PHE A 427 27.94 52.41 2.24
N LYS A 428 26.86 52.45 1.44
CA LYS A 428 25.46 52.39 1.91
C LYS A 428 25.08 51.09 2.65
N SER A 429 25.77 49.97 2.38
CA SER A 429 25.54 48.68 3.06
C SER A 429 26.68 48.27 4.00
N GLN A 430 27.65 49.17 4.26
CA GLN A 430 28.79 48.89 5.12
C GLN A 430 28.37 48.64 6.57
N ILE A 431 28.93 47.60 7.19
CA ILE A 431 28.48 47.10 8.50
C ILE A 431 29.07 47.93 9.64
N HIS A 432 28.29 48.89 10.14
CA HIS A 432 28.66 49.78 11.24
C HIS A 432 28.51 49.09 12.61
N GLN A 433 29.59 48.49 13.12
CA GLN A 433 29.65 47.88 14.46
C GLN A 433 30.71 48.56 15.34
N MET A 434 30.27 49.25 16.39
CA MET A 434 31.16 49.86 17.38
C MET A 434 31.89 48.78 18.19
N LYS A 435 33.22 48.90 18.31
CA LYS A 435 34.04 48.02 19.17
C LYS A 435 33.79 48.35 20.64
N PRO A 436 33.64 47.36 21.55
CA PRO A 436 33.49 47.63 22.97
C PRO A 436 34.73 48.34 23.53
N GLN A 437 34.51 49.37 24.35
CA GLN A 437 35.57 50.27 24.80
C GLN A 437 36.44 49.61 25.89
N LYS A 438 37.71 49.34 25.56
CA LYS A 438 38.66 48.65 26.48
C LYS A 438 39.13 49.52 27.65
N LYS A 439 39.27 50.84 27.47
CA LYS A 439 39.74 51.77 28.52
C LYS A 439 38.53 52.47 29.17
N LYS A 440 38.44 52.45 30.50
CA LYS A 440 37.43 53.23 31.24
C LYS A 440 37.63 54.73 30.98
N THR A 441 36.60 55.43 30.51
CA THR A 441 36.62 56.90 30.33
C THR A 441 36.69 57.63 31.67
N TYR A 442 37.05 58.91 31.64
CA TYR A 442 36.91 59.79 32.82
C TYR A 442 35.48 59.81 33.36
N MET A 443 34.47 59.84 32.47
CA MET A 443 33.05 59.73 32.83
C MET A 443 32.71 58.43 33.57
N ALA A 444 33.29 57.30 33.15
CA ALA A 444 33.13 56.01 33.83
C ALA A 444 33.96 55.88 35.12
N LYS A 445 34.99 56.72 35.31
CA LYS A 445 35.74 56.81 36.58
C LYS A 445 35.03 57.68 37.62
N ARG A 446 34.39 58.78 37.20
CA ARG A 446 33.64 59.69 38.10
C ARG A 446 32.19 59.26 38.37
N ALA A 447 31.77 58.10 37.86
CA ALA A 447 30.41 57.61 38.04
C ALA A 447 30.14 57.29 39.52
N VAL A 448 29.15 57.97 40.11
CA VAL A 448 28.76 57.80 41.52
C VAL A 448 28.34 56.35 41.78
N VAL A 449 28.81 55.78 42.88
CA VAL A 449 28.43 54.43 43.31
C VAL A 449 27.01 54.48 43.89
N LEU A 450 26.07 53.85 43.20
CA LEU A 450 24.66 53.81 43.60
C LEU A 450 24.48 53.17 44.99
N GLY A 451 23.60 53.77 45.79
CA GLY A 451 23.28 53.35 47.15
C GLY A 451 22.54 52.01 47.23
N GLY A 452 22.41 51.49 48.45
CA GLY A 452 21.77 50.20 48.71
C GLY A 452 20.34 50.11 48.16
N ASP A 453 19.52 51.12 48.43
CA ASP A 453 18.10 51.14 48.04
C ASP A 453 17.88 51.50 46.57
N GLU A 454 18.70 52.38 46.00
CA GLU A 454 18.71 52.63 44.54
C GLU A 454 19.03 51.34 43.76
N LYS A 455 19.98 50.54 44.28
CA LYS A 455 20.34 49.23 43.71
C LYS A 455 19.21 48.22 43.84
N LYS A 456 18.50 48.20 44.98
CA LYS A 456 17.25 47.40 45.15
C LYS A 456 16.21 47.83 44.12
N ALA A 457 15.86 49.12 44.06
CA ALA A 457 14.86 49.68 43.14
C ALA A 457 15.19 49.40 41.67
N ARG A 458 16.45 49.62 41.25
CA ARG A 458 16.91 49.30 39.89
C ARG A 458 16.78 47.82 39.57
N SER A 459 17.09 46.92 40.51
CA SER A 459 16.92 45.47 40.31
C SER A 459 15.44 45.06 40.24
N PHE A 460 14.56 45.72 41.00
CA PHE A 460 13.12 45.52 40.94
C PHE A 460 12.55 45.97 39.58
N ILE A 461 12.89 47.19 39.14
CA ILE A 461 12.51 47.73 37.82
C ILE A 461 13.00 46.79 36.70
N GLN A 462 14.23 46.28 36.79
CA GLN A 462 14.75 45.31 35.81
C GLN A 462 13.91 44.02 35.77
N LYS A 463 13.54 43.45 36.93
CA LYS A 463 12.65 42.27 37.01
C LYS A 463 11.26 42.55 36.42
N VAL A 464 10.64 43.68 36.78
CA VAL A 464 9.32 44.08 36.25
C VAL A 464 9.36 44.23 34.73
N LEU A 465 10.42 44.86 34.19
CA LEU A 465 10.59 45.04 32.74
C LEU A 465 10.85 43.71 32.00
N THR A 466 11.59 42.75 32.58
CA THR A 466 11.78 41.43 31.95
C THR A 466 10.48 40.61 31.95
N ILE A 467 9.74 40.61 33.07
CA ILE A 467 8.43 39.94 33.18
C ILE A 467 7.43 40.56 32.20
N SER A 468 7.37 41.89 32.10
CA SER A 468 6.50 42.60 31.14
C SER A 468 6.83 42.22 29.69
N LYS A 469 8.11 42.26 29.30
CA LYS A 469 8.55 41.84 27.96
C LYS A 469 8.20 40.38 27.65
N ALA A 470 8.36 39.47 28.61
CA ALA A 470 8.01 38.05 28.46
C ALA A 470 6.48 37.79 28.40
N LYS A 471 5.68 38.65 29.06
CA LYS A 471 4.21 38.63 28.96
C LYS A 471 3.76 39.14 27.59
N ASP A 472 4.37 40.22 27.10
CA ASP A 472 4.05 40.81 25.80
C ASP A 472 4.52 39.97 24.60
N SER A 473 5.65 39.26 24.68
CA SER A 473 6.06 38.31 23.63
C SER A 473 5.06 37.17 23.52
N LYS A 474 4.74 36.49 24.63
CA LYS A 474 3.72 35.43 24.70
C LYS A 474 2.35 35.91 24.19
N ARG A 475 1.93 37.14 24.54
CA ARG A 475 0.68 37.74 24.04
C ARG A 475 0.72 38.03 22.54
N LYS A 476 1.86 38.44 21.99
CA LYS A 476 2.06 38.64 20.54
C LYS A 476 2.08 37.30 19.78
N GLU A 477 2.74 36.29 20.33
CA GLU A 477 2.79 34.92 19.79
C GLU A 477 1.39 34.30 19.72
N GLN A 478 0.61 34.39 20.81
CA GLN A 478 -0.80 33.93 20.85
C GLN A 478 -1.69 34.69 19.85
N LYS A 479 -1.53 36.01 19.73
CA LYS A 479 -2.25 36.79 18.69
C LYS A 479 -1.81 36.41 17.27
N ALA A 480 -0.54 36.04 17.07
CA ALA A 480 -0.01 35.63 15.77
C ALA A 480 -0.52 34.23 15.35
N SER A 481 -0.61 33.26 16.28
CA SER A 481 -1.22 31.95 15.97
C SER A 481 -2.71 32.08 15.66
N GLN A 482 -3.47 32.81 16.49
CA GLN A 482 -4.89 33.11 16.24
C GLN A 482 -5.10 33.85 14.90
N ARG A 483 -4.23 34.81 14.55
CA ARG A 483 -4.28 35.48 13.24
C ARG A 483 -3.98 34.51 12.10
N LYS A 484 -3.02 33.59 12.25
CA LYS A 484 -2.71 32.57 11.24
C LYS A 484 -3.87 31.59 11.01
N GLU A 485 -4.54 31.18 12.08
CA GLU A 485 -5.76 30.37 12.00
C GLU A 485 -6.92 31.12 11.33
N ARG A 486 -7.15 32.39 11.70
CA ARG A 486 -8.16 33.24 11.04
C ARG A 486 -7.86 33.43 9.55
N LEU A 487 -6.60 33.67 9.18
CA LEU A 487 -6.19 33.77 7.78
C LEU A 487 -6.41 32.45 7.01
N LYS A 488 -6.11 31.30 7.62
CA LYS A 488 -6.41 29.99 7.00
C LYS A 488 -7.93 29.77 6.82
N LYS A 489 -8.75 30.21 7.76
CA LYS A 489 -10.23 30.15 7.63
C LYS A 489 -10.74 31.09 6.53
N LEU A 490 -10.20 32.30 6.44
CA LEU A 490 -10.55 33.25 5.38
C LEU A 490 -10.17 32.71 4.01
N ALA A 491 -8.94 32.21 3.83
CA ALA A 491 -8.49 31.58 2.58
C ALA A 491 -9.40 30.42 2.15
N LYS A 492 -9.81 29.53 3.07
CA LYS A 492 -10.76 28.44 2.74
C LYS A 492 -12.13 28.97 2.30
N MET A 493 -12.67 30.00 2.95
CA MET A 493 -13.95 30.61 2.54
C MET A 493 -13.83 31.34 1.20
N GLU A 494 -12.65 31.88 0.87
CA GLU A 494 -12.33 32.52 -0.41
C GLU A 494 -12.16 31.48 -1.54
N GLU A 495 -11.48 30.35 -1.26
CA GLU A 495 -11.46 29.15 -2.12
C GLU A 495 -12.88 28.66 -2.41
N GLU A 496 -13.69 28.40 -1.37
CA GLU A 496 -15.10 28.00 -1.48
C GLU A 496 -15.98 29.02 -2.20
N LYS A 497 -15.67 30.32 -2.08
CA LYS A 497 -16.37 31.37 -2.85
C LYS A 497 -15.96 31.30 -4.31
N SER A 498 -14.66 31.19 -4.61
CA SER A 498 -14.15 31.08 -5.98
C SER A 498 -14.67 29.84 -6.71
N GLN A 499 -14.93 28.74 -6.00
CA GLN A 499 -15.59 27.56 -6.53
C GLN A 499 -17.05 27.86 -6.88
N ARG A 500 -17.85 28.43 -5.96
CA ARG A 500 -19.23 28.82 -6.22
C ARG A 500 -19.37 29.88 -7.32
N ASP A 501 -18.45 30.83 -7.41
CA ASP A 501 -18.46 31.85 -8.46
C ASP A 501 -18.07 31.24 -9.83
N LYS A 502 -17.21 30.20 -9.87
CA LYS A 502 -16.95 29.39 -11.08
C LYS A 502 -18.14 28.51 -11.48
N GLU A 503 -18.80 27.88 -10.51
CA GLU A 503 -20.01 27.07 -10.73
C GLU A 503 -21.12 27.93 -11.31
N LYS A 504 -21.41 29.09 -10.70
CA LYS A 504 -22.36 30.09 -11.22
C LYS A 504 -21.98 30.59 -12.61
N LYS A 505 -20.69 30.83 -12.88
CA LYS A 505 -20.25 31.20 -14.24
C LYS A 505 -20.55 30.05 -15.21
N LYS A 506 -20.20 28.81 -14.88
CA LYS A 506 -20.49 27.64 -15.73
C LYS A 506 -21.99 27.48 -15.98
N GLU A 507 -22.82 27.62 -14.97
CA GLU A 507 -24.29 27.56 -15.07
C GLU A 507 -24.85 28.68 -15.95
N TYR A 508 -24.41 29.93 -15.74
CA TYR A 508 -24.82 31.08 -16.54
C TYR A 508 -24.48 30.91 -18.03
N PHE A 509 -23.28 30.44 -18.35
CA PHE A 509 -22.87 30.19 -19.75
C PHE A 509 -23.58 28.95 -20.33
N ALA A 510 -23.83 27.89 -19.55
CA ALA A 510 -24.59 26.72 -20.01
C ALA A 510 -26.07 27.04 -20.30
N GLN A 511 -26.68 27.97 -19.56
CA GLN A 511 -28.06 28.42 -19.80
C GLN A 511 -28.16 29.44 -20.93
N ASN A 512 -27.24 30.41 -21.03
CA ASN A 512 -27.32 31.47 -22.02
C ASN A 512 -26.61 31.16 -23.35
N GLY A 513 -25.63 30.25 -23.39
CA GLY A 513 -25.03 29.78 -24.65
C GLY A 513 -26.08 29.19 -25.60
N LYS A 514 -27.00 28.38 -25.03
CA LYS A 514 -28.19 27.85 -25.71
C LYS A 514 -29.22 28.90 -26.15
N ARG A 515 -29.12 30.14 -25.66
CA ARG A 515 -29.97 31.26 -26.11
C ARG A 515 -29.32 32.04 -27.24
N THR A 516 -27.99 32.16 -27.25
CA THR A 516 -27.26 32.73 -28.39
C THR A 516 -27.36 31.85 -29.64
N THR A 517 -27.25 30.52 -29.51
CA THR A 517 -27.41 29.60 -30.66
C THR A 517 -28.84 29.45 -31.17
N MET A 518 -29.86 29.84 -30.38
CA MET A 518 -31.27 29.94 -30.83
C MET A 518 -31.71 31.36 -31.20
N GLY A 519 -30.79 32.34 -31.21
CA GLY A 519 -31.07 33.74 -31.55
C GLY A 519 -30.40 34.21 -32.85
N GLY A 520 -30.05 33.27 -33.74
CA GLY A 520 -29.20 33.47 -34.91
C GLY A 520 -29.88 33.97 -36.20
N ASP A 521 -31.19 34.24 -36.18
CA ASP A 521 -31.95 34.82 -37.30
C ASP A 521 -33.08 35.71 -36.75
N ASP A 522 -32.94 37.05 -36.87
CA ASP A 522 -33.84 37.96 -37.62
C ASP A 522 -33.39 39.45 -37.42
N GLU A 523 -34.02 40.40 -38.13
CA GLU A 523 -33.59 41.79 -38.26
C GLU A 523 -33.63 42.64 -36.96
N SER A 524 -32.57 43.45 -36.72
CA SER A 524 -32.69 44.93 -36.56
C SER A 524 -31.36 45.62 -36.17
N ARG A 525 -30.67 46.25 -37.15
CA ARG A 525 -29.54 47.18 -36.89
C ARG A 525 -29.98 48.66 -36.99
N PRO A 526 -30.21 49.39 -35.89
CA PRO A 526 -30.55 50.81 -35.95
C PRO A 526 -29.33 51.68 -36.30
N ARG A 527 -29.32 52.29 -37.49
CA ARG A 527 -28.32 53.30 -37.89
C ARG A 527 -28.53 54.62 -37.13
N LYS A 528 -27.62 54.98 -36.21
CA LYS A 528 -27.33 56.35 -35.70
C LYS A 528 -26.17 56.28 -34.69
N MET A 529 -25.27 57.25 -34.57
CA MET A 529 -24.90 58.37 -35.46
C MET A 529 -23.48 58.81 -35.07
N ARG A 530 -22.60 59.19 -36.00
CA ARG A 530 -21.32 59.82 -35.65
C ARG A 530 -21.55 61.22 -35.10
N ARG A 531 -20.92 61.56 -33.98
CA ARG A 531 -20.63 62.93 -33.58
C ARG A 531 -19.35 62.97 -32.74
#